data_AF-W2T5E2-F1
#
_entry.id   AF-W2T5E2-F1
#
_cell.length_a   1.000
_cell.length_b   1.000
_cell.length_c   1.000
_cell.angle_alpha   90.00
_cell.angle_beta   90.00
_cell.angle_gamma   90.00
#
_symmetry.space_group_name_H-M   'P 1'
#
loop_
_entity.id
_entity.type
_entity.pdbx_description
1 polymer ?
#
loop_
_entity_poly.entity_id
_entity_poly.type
_entity_poly.pdbx_seq_one_letter_code
_entity_poly.pdbx_strand_id
1 'polypeptide(L)'
;MTPVTPSFLALPYQAFLRNQETLFHCCILLTFSLRVRDQKDNLKEYALKVEKKLRTRRHSKLKMEIAILKLVSSERAQSHFTKIIDRGKKETYFFLVMELVGKSLAHLKNSRPLRVFSMSTGLGAGIQCLEACEDLHKYGFIHRDLKPANYACGLGEKRRIVYILDFGISRKILNSKGELKAPRQSVRFKGTIRFASIACHMNIEMGPKDDCESWFYLLLDLILPRGRNIL
;
A
#
# COMPACT_ATOMS: atom_id res chain seq x y z
N MET A 1 3.77 -31.63 5.45
CA MET A 1 3.36 -30.42 4.69
C MET A 1 4.34 -30.25 3.56
N THR A 2 3.94 -30.59 2.33
CA THR A 2 4.78 -30.45 1.14
C THR A 2 5.05 -28.97 0.86
N PRO A 3 6.29 -28.58 0.54
CA PRO A 3 6.58 -27.21 0.15
C PRO A 3 6.03 -26.99 -1.26
N VAL A 4 4.90 -26.29 -1.37
CA VAL A 4 4.44 -25.76 -2.66
C VAL A 4 5.50 -24.75 -3.12
N THR A 5 6.27 -25.12 -4.14
CA THR A 5 7.09 -24.19 -4.90
C THR A 5 6.15 -23.22 -5.63
N PRO A 6 6.29 -21.90 -5.45
CA PRO A 6 5.48 -20.94 -6.21
C PRO A 6 5.74 -21.16 -7.71
N SER A 7 4.69 -21.38 -8.49
CA SER A 7 4.76 -21.62 -9.93
C SER A 7 4.98 -20.34 -10.74
N PHE A 8 5.86 -19.44 -10.28
CA PHE A 8 6.12 -18.16 -10.95
C PHE A 8 7.52 -18.18 -11.56
N LEU A 9 7.60 -17.87 -12.86
CA LEU A 9 8.88 -17.61 -13.52
C LEU A 9 9.36 -16.28 -13.00
N ALA A 10 10.31 -16.36 -12.10
CA ALA A 10 11.23 -15.28 -11.94
C ALA A 10 12.62 -15.85 -12.21
N LEU A 11 13.06 -15.68 -13.46
CA LEU A 11 14.47 -15.50 -13.75
C LEU A 11 15.08 -14.53 -12.71
N PRO A 12 14.40 -13.45 -12.25
CA PRO A 12 14.79 -12.68 -11.06
C PRO A 12 14.40 -13.25 -9.68
N TYR A 13 13.92 -14.49 -9.50
CA TYR A 13 13.64 -15.12 -8.19
C TYR A 13 14.71 -16.12 -7.85
N GLN A 14 15.10 -16.99 -8.80
CA GLN A 14 16.30 -17.80 -8.62
C GLN A 14 17.59 -16.98 -8.74
N ALA A 15 17.65 -15.97 -9.62
CA ALA A 15 18.80 -15.05 -9.67
C ALA A 15 18.84 -14.07 -8.48
N PHE A 16 17.69 -13.64 -7.93
CA PHE A 16 17.65 -12.86 -6.67
C PHE A 16 18.04 -13.70 -5.46
N LEU A 17 17.70 -14.99 -5.44
CA LEU A 17 18.17 -15.93 -4.42
C LEU A 17 19.66 -16.28 -4.57
N ARG A 18 20.23 -16.24 -5.78
CA ARG A 18 21.68 -16.43 -6.02
C ARG A 18 22.52 -15.17 -5.81
N ASN A 19 22.02 -13.98 -6.16
CA ASN A 19 22.69 -12.68 -5.98
C ASN A 19 22.34 -11.99 -4.64
N GLN A 20 22.05 -12.77 -3.60
CA GLN A 20 21.70 -12.24 -2.27
C GLN A 20 22.82 -11.41 -1.59
N GLU A 21 24.04 -11.42 -2.12
CA GLU A 21 25.11 -10.58 -1.59
C GLU A 21 25.22 -9.22 -2.30
N THR A 22 24.96 -9.17 -3.61
CA THR A 22 25.25 -7.97 -4.43
C THR A 22 24.11 -6.93 -4.44
N LEU A 23 22.85 -7.35 -4.38
CA LEU A 23 21.70 -6.42 -4.33
C LEU A 23 21.40 -5.90 -2.91
N PHE A 24 21.81 -6.64 -1.88
CA PHE A 24 21.59 -6.26 -0.48
C PHE A 24 22.62 -5.26 0.05
N HIS A 25 23.72 -5.04 -0.68
CA HIS A 25 24.72 -4.05 -0.33
C HIS A 25 24.31 -2.60 -0.67
N CYS A 26 23.23 -2.37 -1.43
CA CYS A 26 22.95 -1.04 -2.01
C CYS A 26 21.63 -0.35 -1.58
N CYS A 27 20.76 -0.94 -0.75
CA CYS A 27 19.47 -0.29 -0.42
C CYS A 27 19.05 -0.41 1.05
N ILE A 28 18.85 0.74 1.70
CA ILE A 28 18.27 0.96 3.04
C ILE A 28 16.79 0.49 3.15
N LEU A 29 16.22 -0.14 2.11
CA LEU A 29 14.82 -0.53 2.03
C LEU A 29 14.63 -2.00 2.42
N LEU A 30 13.94 -2.24 3.54
CA LEU A 30 13.65 -3.58 4.07
C LEU A 30 12.48 -4.29 3.37
N THR A 31 11.94 -3.70 2.32
CA THR A 31 10.81 -4.24 1.54
C THR A 31 10.93 -3.80 0.10
N PHE A 32 10.81 -4.74 -0.84
CA PHE A 32 10.88 -4.50 -2.29
C PHE A 32 9.62 -5.00 -2.97
N SER A 33 9.21 -4.31 -4.04
CA SER A 33 8.08 -4.70 -4.90
C SER A 33 8.59 -4.89 -6.33
N LEU A 34 8.27 -6.03 -6.95
CA LEU A 34 8.71 -6.41 -8.29
C LEU A 34 7.53 -6.89 -9.13
N ARG A 35 7.57 -6.64 -10.44
CA ARG A 35 6.67 -7.30 -11.39
C ARG A 35 7.22 -8.69 -11.70
N VAL A 36 6.36 -9.70 -11.63
CA VAL A 36 6.70 -11.12 -11.90
C VAL A 36 5.69 -11.74 -12.85
N ARG A 37 6.03 -12.85 -13.50
CA ARG A 37 5.14 -13.58 -14.42
C ARG A 37 4.86 -14.99 -13.93
N ASP A 38 3.70 -15.54 -14.30
CA ASP A 38 3.41 -16.95 -14.07
C ASP A 38 4.34 -17.85 -14.88
N GLN A 39 4.79 -18.96 -14.29
CA GLN A 39 5.64 -19.92 -14.99
C GLN A 39 4.87 -20.71 -16.04
N LYS A 40 3.60 -20.98 -15.78
CA LYS A 40 2.73 -21.78 -16.67
C LYS A 40 2.06 -20.90 -17.72
N ASP A 41 1.89 -19.62 -17.44
CA ASP A 41 1.20 -18.67 -18.30
C ASP A 41 1.92 -17.30 -18.32
N ASN A 42 2.84 -17.12 -19.28
CA ASN A 42 3.64 -15.90 -19.39
C ASN A 42 2.82 -14.62 -19.66
N LEU A 43 1.52 -14.73 -19.99
CA LEU A 43 0.63 -13.58 -20.14
C LEU A 43 0.11 -13.06 -18.80
N LYS A 44 0.17 -13.88 -17.75
CA LYS A 44 -0.26 -13.50 -16.40
C LYS A 44 0.89 -12.88 -15.63
N GLU A 45 0.66 -11.66 -15.18
CA GLU A 45 1.64 -10.86 -14.46
C GLU A 45 1.11 -10.41 -13.10
N TYR A 46 2.00 -10.34 -12.13
CA TYR A 46 1.68 -10.08 -10.73
C TYR A 46 2.69 -9.12 -10.10
N ALA A 47 2.33 -8.56 -8.95
CA ALA A 47 3.25 -7.85 -8.08
C ALA A 47 3.73 -8.78 -6.96
N LEU A 48 5.05 -8.87 -6.75
CA LEU A 48 5.71 -9.60 -5.68
C LEU A 48 6.31 -8.61 -4.68
N LYS A 49 5.87 -8.68 -3.42
CA LYS A 49 6.45 -7.94 -2.31
C LYS A 49 7.22 -8.89 -1.39
N VAL A 50 8.45 -8.53 -1.01
CA VAL A 50 9.33 -9.36 -0.16
C VAL A 50 9.81 -8.56 1.04
N GLU A 51 9.75 -9.15 2.25
CA GLU A 51 10.29 -8.57 3.49
C GLU A 51 11.30 -9.53 4.14
N LYS A 52 12.56 -9.08 4.33
CA LYS A 52 13.59 -9.84 5.04
C LYS A 52 13.23 -9.97 6.52
N LYS A 53 13.46 -11.15 7.09
CA LYS A 53 13.34 -11.37 8.53
C LYS A 53 14.57 -10.82 9.22
N LEU A 54 14.35 -9.83 10.09
CA LEU A 54 15.38 -9.33 10.98
C LEU A 54 15.11 -9.82 12.40
N ARG A 55 16.15 -10.30 13.09
CA ARG A 55 16.06 -10.69 14.51
C ARG A 55 15.56 -9.54 15.39
N THR A 56 15.92 -8.31 15.05
CA THR A 56 15.55 -7.09 15.79
C THR A 56 14.12 -6.61 15.52
N ARG A 57 13.47 -7.04 14.42
CA ARG A 57 12.15 -6.56 14.02
C ARG A 57 11.06 -7.54 14.48
N ARG A 58 10.37 -7.18 15.57
CA ARG A 58 9.25 -7.97 16.12
C ARG A 58 7.98 -7.94 15.26
N HIS A 59 7.71 -6.82 14.59
CA HIS A 59 6.51 -6.65 13.76
C HIS A 59 6.87 -6.55 12.28
N SER A 60 6.36 -7.50 11.49
CA SER A 60 6.51 -7.50 10.02
C SER A 60 5.45 -6.60 9.38
N LYS A 61 5.91 -5.72 8.50
CA LYS A 61 5.04 -4.84 7.71
C LYS A 61 4.20 -5.66 6.73
N LEU A 62 4.81 -6.65 6.09
CA LEU A 62 4.16 -7.49 5.10
C LEU A 62 3.08 -8.38 5.71
N LYS A 63 3.27 -8.85 6.95
CA LYS A 63 2.21 -9.57 7.67
C LYS A 63 0.98 -8.71 7.94
N MET A 64 1.15 -7.42 8.23
CA MET A 64 0.04 -6.49 8.43
C MET A 64 -0.75 -6.31 7.13
N GLU A 65 -0.04 -6.10 6.02
CA GLU A 65 -0.62 -5.98 4.68
C GLU A 65 -1.39 -7.23 4.26
N ILE A 66 -0.81 -8.42 4.45
CA ILE A 66 -1.53 -9.69 4.21
C ILE A 66 -2.80 -9.78 5.06
N ALA A 67 -2.75 -9.36 6.33
CA ALA A 67 -3.90 -9.43 7.22
C ALA A 67 -5.03 -8.49 6.76
N ILE A 68 -4.69 -7.26 6.39
CA ILE A 68 -5.65 -6.27 5.89
C ILE A 68 -6.27 -6.73 4.57
N LEU A 69 -5.45 -7.11 3.58
CA LEU A 69 -5.94 -7.55 2.28
C LEU A 69 -6.89 -8.75 2.37
N LYS A 70 -6.66 -9.67 3.31
CA LYS A 70 -7.57 -10.80 3.56
C LYS A 70 -8.94 -10.39 4.11
N LEU A 71 -8.98 -9.36 4.94
CA LEU A 71 -10.21 -8.94 5.61
C LEU A 71 -11.06 -8.07 4.69
N VAL A 72 -10.43 -7.13 3.97
CA VAL A 72 -11.15 -6.05 3.29
C VAL A 72 -11.40 -6.33 1.80
N SER A 73 -10.64 -7.24 1.17
CA SER A 73 -10.70 -7.40 -0.29
C SER A 73 -12.06 -7.83 -0.85
N SER A 74 -12.93 -8.44 -0.05
CA SER A 74 -14.28 -8.86 -0.42
C SER A 74 -15.39 -7.92 0.06
N GLU A 75 -15.05 -6.77 0.66
CA GLU A 75 -16.04 -5.84 1.23
C GLU A 75 -17.03 -5.30 0.20
N ARG A 76 -16.57 -5.07 -1.04
CA ARG A 76 -17.38 -4.54 -2.13
C ARG A 76 -17.17 -5.33 -3.42
N ALA A 77 -18.16 -5.28 -4.31
CA ALA A 77 -18.09 -5.93 -5.62
C ALA A 77 -16.93 -5.40 -6.48
N GLN A 78 -16.75 -4.07 -6.52
CA GLN A 78 -15.63 -3.41 -7.19
C GLN A 78 -14.57 -2.98 -6.17
N SER A 79 -13.81 -3.94 -5.65
CA SER A 79 -12.83 -3.71 -4.58
C SER A 79 -11.70 -2.76 -4.97
N HIS A 80 -11.36 -1.85 -4.04
CA HIS A 80 -10.17 -0.99 -4.10
C HIS A 80 -8.92 -1.68 -3.53
N PHE A 81 -9.03 -2.96 -3.14
CA PHE A 81 -7.94 -3.72 -2.57
C PHE A 81 -7.50 -4.82 -3.54
N THR A 82 -6.20 -4.97 -3.71
CA THR A 82 -5.63 -5.98 -4.60
C THR A 82 -5.88 -7.38 -4.08
N LYS A 83 -6.21 -8.31 -4.98
CA LYS A 83 -6.35 -9.72 -4.61
C LYS A 83 -4.99 -10.33 -4.25
N ILE A 84 -4.97 -11.15 -3.20
CA ILE A 84 -3.81 -12.00 -2.90
C ILE A 84 -3.85 -13.20 -3.85
N ILE A 85 -2.75 -13.43 -4.55
CA ILE A 85 -2.56 -14.57 -5.45
C ILE A 85 -1.84 -15.71 -4.71
N ASP A 86 -0.74 -15.38 -4.03
CA ASP A 86 0.03 -16.31 -3.22
C ASP A 86 0.75 -15.58 -2.09
N ARG A 87 1.16 -16.28 -1.04
CA ARG A 87 1.94 -15.72 0.07
C ARG A 87 2.64 -16.83 0.82
N GLY A 88 3.76 -16.49 1.45
CA GLY A 88 4.45 -17.46 2.26
C GLY A 88 5.54 -16.91 3.17
N LYS A 89 6.07 -17.84 3.95
CA LYS A 89 7.21 -17.63 4.85
C LYS A 89 8.29 -18.60 4.41
N LYS A 90 9.46 -18.08 4.05
CA LYS A 90 10.71 -18.87 3.93
C LYS A 90 11.56 -18.65 5.17
N GLU A 91 12.70 -19.28 5.29
CA GLU A 91 13.54 -19.14 6.48
C GLU A 91 13.99 -17.69 6.72
N THR A 92 14.45 -17.02 5.66
CA THR A 92 15.06 -15.69 5.73
C THR A 92 14.13 -14.54 5.37
N TYR A 93 12.96 -14.79 4.77
CA TYR A 93 12.03 -13.72 4.33
C TYR A 93 10.55 -14.14 4.34
N PHE A 94 9.67 -13.15 4.23
CA PHE A 94 8.26 -13.29 3.89
C PHE A 94 8.01 -12.79 2.47
N PHE A 95 7.04 -13.36 1.77
CA PHE A 95 6.63 -12.89 0.45
C PHE A 95 5.11 -12.82 0.30
N LEU A 96 4.67 -11.94 -0.59
CA LEU A 96 3.28 -11.75 -1.01
C LEU A 96 3.27 -11.56 -2.52
N VAL A 97 2.53 -12.41 -3.23
CA VAL A 97 2.18 -12.24 -4.64
C VAL A 97 0.74 -11.74 -4.69
N MET A 98 0.51 -10.63 -5.38
CA MET A 98 -0.77 -9.95 -5.45
C MET A 98 -1.07 -9.45 -6.86
N GLU A 99 -2.33 -9.09 -7.09
CA GLU A 99 -2.79 -8.49 -8.35
C GLU A 99 -1.88 -7.33 -8.76
N LEU A 100 -1.43 -7.35 -10.02
CA LEU A 100 -0.66 -6.25 -10.60
C LEU A 100 -1.60 -5.08 -10.91
N VAL A 101 -1.24 -3.91 -10.42
CA VAL A 101 -1.92 -2.64 -10.72
C VAL A 101 -1.08 -1.80 -11.69
N GLY A 102 -1.73 -0.81 -12.30
CA GLY A 102 -1.13 0.13 -13.22
C GLY A 102 -0.38 1.27 -12.51
N LYS A 103 -0.34 2.42 -13.19
CA LYS A 103 0.37 3.62 -12.73
C LYS A 103 -0.30 4.20 -11.48
N SER A 104 0.52 4.70 -10.56
CA SER A 104 0.03 5.44 -9.39
C SER A 104 -0.61 6.78 -9.78
N LEU A 105 -1.48 7.32 -8.93
CA LEU A 105 -2.06 8.66 -9.14
C LEU A 105 -0.97 9.74 -9.17
N ALA A 106 0.09 9.58 -8.36
CA ALA A 106 1.28 10.43 -8.42
C ALA A 106 1.95 10.39 -9.79
N HIS A 107 2.16 9.20 -10.36
CA HIS A 107 2.75 9.05 -11.69
C HIS A 107 1.88 9.70 -12.76
N LEU A 108 0.57 9.38 -12.74
CA LEU A 108 -0.39 9.89 -13.72
C LEU A 108 -0.48 11.41 -13.67
N LYS A 109 -0.66 12.02 -12.50
CA LYS A 109 -0.74 13.48 -12.37
C LYS A 109 0.55 14.16 -12.82
N ASN A 110 1.71 13.61 -12.46
CA ASN A 110 3.01 14.20 -12.82
C ASN A 110 3.30 14.19 -14.32
N SER A 111 2.65 13.31 -15.08
CA SER A 111 2.75 13.26 -16.55
C SER A 111 1.90 14.33 -17.25
N ARG A 112 1.08 15.08 -16.51
CA ARG A 112 0.24 16.16 -17.02
C ARG A 112 1.03 17.47 -17.10
N PRO A 113 0.73 18.38 -18.05
CA PRO A 113 1.45 19.65 -18.18
C PRO A 113 1.52 20.47 -16.89
N LEU A 114 0.39 20.62 -16.19
CA LEU A 114 0.29 21.34 -14.91
C LEU A 114 0.55 20.45 -13.69
N ARG A 115 0.94 19.19 -13.90
CA ARG A 115 1.16 18.17 -12.88
C ARG A 115 -0.03 17.93 -11.93
N VAL A 116 -1.23 18.17 -12.45
CA VAL A 116 -2.53 17.96 -11.81
C VAL A 116 -3.51 17.33 -12.78
N PHE A 117 -4.58 16.75 -12.24
CA PHE A 117 -5.73 16.29 -13.00
C PHE A 117 -6.66 17.45 -13.33
N SER A 118 -7.57 17.22 -14.29
CA SER A 118 -8.76 18.07 -14.40
C SER A 118 -9.61 17.90 -13.15
N MET A 119 -10.46 18.88 -12.86
CA MET A 119 -11.32 18.85 -11.68
C MET A 119 -12.18 17.58 -11.62
N SER A 120 -12.82 17.22 -12.75
CA SER A 120 -13.64 16.00 -12.86
C SER A 120 -12.85 14.72 -12.55
N THR A 121 -11.66 14.56 -13.14
CA THR A 121 -10.82 13.38 -12.89
C THR A 121 -10.29 13.34 -11.46
N GLY A 122 -9.86 14.48 -10.92
CA GLY A 122 -9.35 14.57 -9.55
C GLY A 122 -10.41 14.29 -8.50
N LEU A 123 -11.63 14.83 -8.66
CA LEU A 123 -12.77 14.52 -7.80
C LEU A 123 -13.16 13.05 -7.88
N GLY A 124 -13.28 12.49 -9.10
CA GLY A 124 -13.63 11.09 -9.29
C GLY A 124 -12.61 10.13 -8.67
N ALA A 125 -11.30 10.43 -8.79
CA ALA A 125 -10.25 9.67 -8.12
C ALA A 125 -10.31 9.86 -6.59
N GLY A 126 -10.54 11.10 -6.13
CA GLY A 126 -10.66 11.44 -4.72
C GLY A 126 -11.80 10.68 -4.02
N ILE A 127 -12.96 10.55 -4.66
CA ILE A 127 -14.09 9.76 -4.16
C ILE A 127 -13.68 8.31 -3.95
N GLN A 128 -13.08 7.66 -4.97
CA GLN A 128 -12.61 6.27 -4.82
C GLN A 128 -11.52 6.11 -3.75
N CYS A 129 -10.62 7.09 -3.60
CA CYS A 129 -9.64 7.08 -2.52
C CYS A 129 -10.32 7.14 -1.13
N LEU A 130 -11.37 7.95 -0.98
CA LEU A 130 -12.11 8.05 0.28
C LEU A 130 -12.88 6.77 0.58
N GLU A 131 -13.56 6.21 -0.42
CA GLU A 131 -14.27 4.94 -0.34
C GLU A 131 -13.34 3.78 0.09
N ALA A 132 -12.14 3.70 -0.47
CA ALA A 132 -11.14 2.72 -0.07
C ALA A 132 -10.69 2.90 1.39
N CYS A 133 -10.59 4.15 1.84
CA CYS A 133 -10.24 4.49 3.22
C CYS A 133 -11.37 4.11 4.19
N GLU A 134 -12.61 4.41 3.83
CA GLU A 134 -13.82 4.05 4.59
C GLU A 134 -13.90 2.53 4.82
N ASP A 135 -13.68 1.73 3.78
CA ASP A 135 -13.65 0.27 3.89
C ASP A 135 -12.57 -0.20 4.86
N LEU A 136 -11.37 0.39 4.81
CA LEU A 136 -10.30 0.06 5.75
C LEU A 136 -10.71 0.36 7.20
N HIS A 137 -11.37 1.50 7.41
CA HIS A 137 -11.84 1.97 8.72
C HIS A 137 -12.92 1.05 9.30
N LYS A 138 -13.85 0.52 8.48
CA LYS A 138 -14.89 -0.45 8.90
C LYS A 138 -14.29 -1.69 9.59
N TYR A 139 -13.12 -2.14 9.15
CA TYR A 139 -12.41 -3.28 9.75
C TYR A 139 -11.50 -2.88 10.92
N GLY A 140 -11.58 -1.63 11.38
CA GLY A 140 -10.83 -1.14 12.54
C GLY A 140 -9.36 -0.91 12.26
N PHE A 141 -9.00 -0.53 11.04
CA PHE A 141 -7.65 -0.14 10.66
C PHE A 141 -7.59 1.30 10.17
N ILE A 142 -6.45 1.96 10.38
CA ILE A 142 -6.10 3.24 9.76
C ILE A 142 -4.84 3.08 8.92
N HIS A 143 -4.73 3.82 7.82
CA HIS A 143 -3.63 3.68 6.86
C HIS A 143 -2.36 4.40 7.32
N ARG A 144 -2.47 5.66 7.75
CA ARG A 144 -1.39 6.57 8.21
C ARG A 144 -0.37 7.02 7.16
N ASP A 145 -0.64 6.83 5.87
CA ASP A 145 0.24 7.30 4.78
C ASP A 145 -0.54 7.47 3.47
N LEU A 146 -1.70 8.12 3.55
CA LEU A 146 -2.49 8.40 2.35
C LEU A 146 -1.80 9.47 1.53
N LYS A 147 -1.45 9.11 0.30
CA LYS A 147 -0.79 10.00 -0.68
C LYS A 147 -1.01 9.46 -2.08
N PRO A 148 -0.92 10.29 -3.14
CA PRO A 148 -1.16 9.84 -4.51
C PRO A 148 -0.26 8.68 -4.97
N ALA A 149 0.91 8.48 -4.36
CA ALA A 149 1.81 7.37 -4.70
C ALA A 149 1.34 6.01 -4.16
N ASN A 150 0.51 6.01 -3.10
CA ASN A 150 -0.08 4.80 -2.50
C ASN A 150 -1.47 4.48 -3.08
N TYR A 151 -1.86 5.16 -4.17
CA TYR A 151 -3.05 4.83 -4.94
C TYR A 151 -2.67 4.60 -6.40
N ALA A 152 -3.27 3.60 -7.05
CA ALA A 152 -2.98 3.28 -8.45
C ALA A 152 -4.21 2.82 -9.22
N CYS A 153 -4.25 3.10 -10.52
CA CYS A 153 -5.32 2.58 -11.38
C CYS A 153 -5.14 1.08 -11.62
N GLY A 154 -6.24 0.34 -11.77
CA GLY A 154 -6.21 -1.03 -12.25
C GLY A 154 -5.71 -1.15 -13.70
N LEU A 155 -5.64 -2.39 -14.20
CA LEU A 155 -5.27 -2.71 -15.57
C LEU A 155 -6.47 -3.24 -16.36
N GLY A 156 -6.41 -3.17 -17.70
CA GLY A 156 -7.43 -3.73 -18.59
C GLY A 156 -8.84 -3.18 -18.34
N GLU A 157 -9.77 -4.07 -18.00
CA GLU A 157 -11.16 -3.74 -17.67
C GLU A 157 -11.27 -2.93 -16.36
N LYS A 158 -10.32 -3.11 -15.43
CA LYS A 158 -10.30 -2.42 -14.14
C LYS A 158 -9.59 -1.06 -14.17
N ARG A 159 -9.23 -0.55 -15.35
CA ARG A 159 -8.50 0.73 -15.51
C ARG A 159 -9.20 1.95 -14.90
N ARG A 160 -10.52 1.87 -14.67
CA ARG A 160 -11.32 2.93 -14.03
C ARG A 160 -11.42 2.78 -12.51
N ILE A 161 -10.88 1.70 -11.95
CA ILE A 161 -10.85 1.43 -10.51
C ILE A 161 -9.52 1.91 -9.94
N VAL A 162 -9.58 2.66 -8.84
CA VAL A 162 -8.41 3.10 -8.07
C VAL A 162 -8.19 2.14 -6.92
N TYR A 163 -6.97 1.63 -6.77
CA TYR A 163 -6.56 0.73 -5.70
C TYR A 163 -5.78 1.47 -4.64
N ILE A 164 -6.04 1.17 -3.37
CA ILE A 164 -5.23 1.59 -2.23
C ILE A 164 -4.11 0.56 -1.98
N LEU A 165 -2.89 1.04 -1.72
CA LEU A 165 -1.67 0.24 -1.65
C LEU A 165 -0.83 0.57 -0.41
N ASP A 166 0.05 -0.36 -0.05
CA ASP A 166 1.08 -0.22 1.00
C ASP A 166 0.56 0.03 2.42
N PHE A 167 0.05 -1.05 3.02
CA PHE A 167 -0.40 -1.06 4.40
C PHE A 167 0.71 -1.30 5.43
N GLY A 168 1.98 -1.16 5.02
CA GLY A 168 3.14 -1.53 5.84
C GLY A 168 3.29 -0.71 7.11
N ILE A 169 2.66 0.46 7.19
CA ILE A 169 2.59 1.29 8.40
C ILE A 169 1.17 1.51 8.90
N SER A 170 0.18 0.76 8.42
CA SER A 170 -1.18 0.80 8.95
C SER A 170 -1.23 0.35 10.42
N ARG A 171 -2.34 0.67 11.10
CA ARG A 171 -2.53 0.34 12.52
C ARG A 171 -3.95 -0.16 12.78
N LYS A 172 -4.07 -1.28 13.49
CA LYS A 172 -5.35 -1.73 14.04
C LYS A 172 -5.72 -0.90 15.27
N ILE A 173 -6.81 -0.14 15.18
CA ILE A 173 -7.31 0.74 16.24
C ILE A 173 -8.31 0.05 17.17
N LEU A 174 -8.93 -1.05 16.73
CA LEU A 174 -9.85 -1.84 17.57
C LEU A 174 -9.13 -2.97 18.32
N ASN A 175 -9.56 -3.22 19.55
CA ASN A 175 -9.15 -4.38 20.34
C ASN A 175 -9.89 -5.67 19.92
N SER A 176 -9.74 -6.76 20.65
CA SER A 176 -10.42 -8.03 20.35
C SER A 176 -11.93 -8.00 20.60
N LYS A 177 -12.42 -7.04 21.38
CA LYS A 177 -13.84 -6.82 21.70
C LYS A 177 -14.50 -5.81 20.75
N GLY A 178 -13.77 -5.26 19.78
CA GLY A 178 -14.28 -4.24 18.86
C GLY A 178 -14.27 -2.82 19.43
N GLU A 179 -13.64 -2.59 20.58
CA GLU A 179 -13.56 -1.27 21.21
C GLU A 179 -12.31 -0.52 20.75
N LEU A 180 -12.37 0.80 20.71
CA LEU A 180 -11.21 1.65 20.43
C LEU A 180 -10.12 1.44 21.49
N LYS A 181 -8.90 1.17 21.02
CA LYS A 181 -7.73 1.10 21.91
C LYS A 181 -7.44 2.46 22.50
N ALA A 182 -7.04 2.46 23.78
CA ALA A 182 -6.53 3.66 24.43
C ALA A 182 -5.38 4.29 23.61
N PRO A 183 -5.35 5.62 23.48
CA PRO A 183 -4.28 6.30 22.77
C PRO A 183 -2.95 6.11 23.51
N ARG A 184 -1.87 5.90 22.75
CA ARG A 184 -0.53 5.88 23.34
C ARG A 184 -0.13 7.30 23.74
N GLN A 185 0.63 7.44 24.83
CA GLN A 185 1.10 8.74 25.34
C GLN A 185 1.91 9.52 24.30
N SER A 186 2.70 8.82 23.47
CA SER A 186 3.42 9.42 22.35
C SER A 186 3.59 8.40 21.23
N VAL A 187 3.56 8.89 19.99
CA VAL A 187 3.74 8.07 18.79
C VAL A 187 4.77 8.73 17.90
N ARG A 188 5.85 8.02 17.56
CA ARG A 188 6.81 8.49 16.56
C ARG A 188 6.11 8.72 15.22
N PHE A 189 6.35 9.88 14.61
CA PHE A 189 5.97 10.19 13.24
C PHE A 189 6.28 9.04 12.28
N LYS A 190 5.29 8.68 11.46
CA LYS A 190 5.41 7.73 10.36
C LYS A 190 4.57 8.25 9.19
N GLY A 191 5.06 8.05 7.98
CA GLY A 191 4.38 8.45 6.75
C GLY A 191 5.13 9.57 6.03
N THR A 192 4.42 10.27 5.16
CA THR A 192 4.98 11.29 4.28
C THR A 192 4.62 12.68 4.80
N ILE A 193 5.65 13.49 5.12
CA ILE A 193 5.53 14.83 5.75
C ILE A 193 4.41 15.68 5.13
N ARG A 194 4.41 15.85 3.80
CA ARG A 194 3.43 16.68 3.07
C ARG A 194 1.96 16.30 3.31
N PHE A 195 1.68 15.02 3.50
CA PHE A 195 0.30 14.54 3.61
C PHE A 195 -0.06 14.15 5.05
N ALA A 196 0.86 14.27 5.99
CA ALA A 196 0.63 13.88 7.37
C ALA A 196 -0.28 14.90 8.07
N SER A 197 -1.22 14.40 8.88
CA SER A 197 -2.09 15.25 9.70
C SER A 197 -1.28 16.06 10.72
N ILE A 198 -1.85 17.16 11.19
CA ILE A 198 -1.28 17.98 12.27
C ILE A 198 -0.98 17.13 13.51
N ALA A 199 -1.89 16.23 13.89
CA ALA A 199 -1.68 15.34 15.03
C ALA A 199 -0.48 14.39 14.81
N CYS A 200 -0.24 13.92 13.59
CA CYS A 200 0.96 13.13 13.27
C CYS A 200 2.24 13.95 13.48
N HIS A 201 2.28 15.22 13.04
CA HIS A 201 3.40 16.14 13.30
C HIS A 201 3.62 16.40 14.79
N MET A 202 2.54 16.46 15.58
CA MET A 202 2.59 16.63 17.03
C MET A 202 2.87 15.33 17.81
N ASN A 203 3.16 14.21 17.12
CA ASN A 203 3.37 12.89 17.73
C ASN A 203 2.19 12.38 18.58
N ILE A 204 0.97 12.83 18.24
CA ILE A 204 -0.28 12.43 18.88
C ILE A 204 -0.78 11.14 18.23
N GLU A 205 -1.51 10.31 18.99
CA GLU A 205 -2.13 9.10 18.45
C GLU A 205 -3.13 9.43 17.33
N MET A 206 -2.89 8.84 16.16
CA MET A 206 -3.75 9.00 15.00
C MET A 206 -4.99 8.09 15.08
N GLY A 207 -6.10 8.58 14.56
CA GLY A 207 -7.36 7.85 14.33
C GLY A 207 -7.90 8.06 12.91
N PRO A 208 -9.14 7.62 12.63
CA PRO A 208 -9.77 7.74 11.31
C PRO A 208 -9.77 9.16 10.73
N LYS A 209 -9.99 10.17 11.58
CA LYS A 209 -9.98 11.59 11.18
C LYS A 209 -8.66 12.03 10.53
N ASP A 210 -7.54 11.43 10.93
CA ASP A 210 -6.21 11.80 10.46
C ASP A 210 -5.97 11.27 9.05
N ASP A 211 -6.52 10.10 8.72
CA ASP A 211 -6.54 9.64 7.33
C ASP A 211 -7.44 10.53 6.47
N CYS A 212 -8.58 11.02 6.99
CA CYS A 212 -9.44 11.97 6.27
C CYS A 212 -8.73 13.31 6.00
N GLU A 213 -7.94 13.81 6.95
CA GLU A 213 -7.10 15.00 6.78
C GLU A 213 -6.03 14.76 5.69
N SER A 214 -5.33 13.63 5.75
CA SER A 214 -4.39 13.23 4.69
C SER A 214 -5.06 13.08 3.32
N TRP A 215 -6.29 12.56 3.28
CA TRP A 215 -7.08 12.45 2.06
C TRP A 215 -7.44 13.83 1.48
N PHE A 216 -7.78 14.80 2.35
CA PHE A 216 -8.05 16.16 1.91
C PHE A 216 -6.81 16.81 1.28
N TYR A 217 -5.64 16.68 1.91
CA TYR A 217 -4.37 17.14 1.33
C TYR A 217 -4.01 16.43 0.03
N LEU A 218 -4.25 15.12 -0.04
CA LEU A 218 -4.13 14.35 -1.28
C LEU A 218 -5.01 14.93 -2.38
N LEU A 219 -6.29 15.21 -2.11
CA LEU A 219 -7.22 15.76 -3.09
C LEU A 219 -6.74 17.12 -3.61
N LEU A 220 -6.30 18.01 -2.72
CA LEU A 220 -5.73 19.31 -3.12
C LEU A 220 -4.49 19.13 -4.02
N ASP A 221 -3.59 18.20 -3.71
CA ASP A 221 -2.42 17.89 -4.54
C ASP A 221 -2.80 17.25 -5.90
N LEU A 222 -3.99 16.67 -6.04
CA LEU A 222 -4.49 16.15 -7.32
C LEU A 222 -5.05 17.24 -8.23
N ILE A 223 -5.65 18.30 -7.69
CA ILE A 223 -6.44 19.27 -8.48
C ILE A 223 -5.85 20.68 -8.55
N LEU A 224 -5.03 21.09 -7.57
CA LEU A 224 -4.47 22.45 -7.52
C LEU A 224 -3.05 22.50 -8.07
N PRO A 225 -2.76 23.30 -9.13
CA PRO A 225 -1.41 23.42 -9.69
C PRO A 225 -0.36 23.86 -8.64
N ARG A 226 -0.78 24.66 -7.66
CA ARG A 226 0.05 25.13 -6.54
C ARG A 226 -0.02 24.23 -5.30
N GLY A 227 -0.75 23.11 -5.32
CA GLY A 227 -0.92 22.23 -4.15
C GLY A 227 0.40 21.75 -3.56
N ARG A 228 1.46 21.62 -4.38
CA ARG A 228 2.82 21.28 -3.91
C ARG A 228 3.52 22.34 -3.07
N ASN A 229 3.10 23.60 -3.18
CA ASN A 229 3.69 24.74 -2.48
C ASN A 229 2.81 25.22 -1.31
N ILE A 230 1.59 24.67 -1.19
CA ILE A 230 0.61 25.01 -0.15
C ILE A 230 0.61 23.96 0.97
N LEU A 231 1.03 22.72 0.66
CA LEU A 231 1.14 21.56 1.56
C LEU A 231 2.60 21.21 1.86
#